data_AF-A0A9J6FW69-F1
#
_entry.id   AF-A0A9J6FW69-F1
#
_cell.length_a   1.000
_cell.length_b   1.000
_cell.length_c   1.000
_cell.angle_alpha   90.00
_cell.angle_beta   90.00
_cell.angle_gamma   90.00
#
_symmetry.space_group_name_H-M   'P 1'
#
loop_
_entity.id
_entity.type
_entity.pdbx_description
1 polymer ?
#
loop_
_entity_poly.entity_id
_entity_poly.type
_entity_poly.pdbx_seq_one_letter_code
_entity_poly.pdbx_strand_id
1 'polypeptide(L)' 'MGEIKLENRGGDHKVKRYGAKRAAVVGFRKRLRARESHYCRKKTKKLYLPSEVKSTRNVWRIYNVEASIDAQVKYGFFH' A
#
# COMPACT_ATOMS: atom_id res chain seq x y z
N MET A 1 -0.66 -27.05 30.84
CA MET A 1 -0.78 -26.28 29.58
C MET A 1 -0.81 -24.81 29.96
N GLY A 2 0.29 -24.09 29.76
CA GLY A 2 0.38 -22.68 30.16
C GLY A 2 -0.28 -21.78 29.14
N GLU A 3 -1.27 -20.99 29.56
CA GLU A 3 -1.90 -19.98 28.72
C GLU A 3 -0.92 -18.82 28.52
N ILE A 4 -0.50 -18.60 27.28
CA ILE A 4 0.33 -17.45 26.91
C ILE A 4 -0.55 -16.20 27.00
N LYS A 5 -0.42 -15.44 28.09
CA LYS A 5 -1.09 -14.14 28.24
C LYS A 5 -0.47 -13.17 27.25
N LEU A 6 -1.25 -12.78 26.24
CA LEU A 6 -0.86 -11.77 25.25
C LEU A 6 -0.61 -10.44 25.97
N GLU A 7 0.66 -9.99 26.03
CA GLU A 7 0.99 -8.68 26.60
C GLU A 7 0.34 -7.56 25.77
N ASN A 8 -0.55 -6.79 26.40
CA ASN A 8 -1.25 -5.66 25.77
C ASN A 8 -0.66 -4.29 26.17
N ARG A 9 0.54 -4.25 26.79
CA ARG A 9 1.17 -3.00 27.20
C ARG A 9 1.54 -2.17 25.96
N GLY A 10 1.09 -0.91 25.95
CA GLY A 10 1.29 0.02 24.83
C GLY A 10 0.12 0.10 23.83
N GLY A 11 -0.80 -0.88 23.84
CA GLY A 11 -2.08 -0.87 23.13
C GLY A 11 -2.01 -0.71 21.60
N ASP A 12 -2.75 -1.54 20.86
CA ASP A 12 -2.81 -1.48 19.39
C ASP A 12 -3.72 -0.34 18.87
N HIS A 13 -3.64 0.84 19.49
CA HIS A 13 -4.51 1.99 19.23
C HIS A 13 -4.41 2.49 17.78
N LYS A 14 -3.22 2.41 17.18
CA LYS A 14 -2.99 2.82 15.79
C LYS A 14 -3.71 1.90 14.81
N VAL A 15 -3.74 0.59 15.07
CA VAL A 15 -4.45 -0.36 14.22
C VAL A 15 -5.95 -0.21 14.39
N LYS A 16 -6.44 -0.02 15.62
CA LYS A 16 -7.87 0.28 15.84
C LYS A 16 -8.30 1.58 15.14
N ARG A 17 -7.49 2.63 15.20
CA ARG A 17 -7.81 3.95 14.63
C ARG A 17 -7.61 4.03 13.12
N TYR A 18 -6.57 3.38 12.58
CA TYR A 18 -6.17 3.53 11.18
C TYR A 18 -6.25 2.23 10.37
N GLY A 19 -6.78 1.15 10.95
CA GLY A 19 -6.86 -0.17 10.33
C GLY A 19 -7.63 -0.14 9.02
N ALA A 20 -8.78 0.55 8.99
CA ALA A 20 -9.58 0.71 7.77
C ALA A 20 -8.79 1.42 6.65
N LYS A 21 -8.13 2.54 6.97
CA LYS A 21 -7.30 3.29 6.00
C LYS A 21 -6.11 2.46 5.53
N ARG A 22 -5.45 1.72 6.43
CA ARG A 22 -4.36 0.79 6.06
C ARG A 22 -4.87 -0.32 5.13
N ALA A 23 -5.99 -0.94 5.45
CA ALA A 23 -6.58 -1.98 4.63
C ALA A 23 -6.91 -1.45 3.23
N ALA A 24 -7.47 -0.24 3.13
CA ALA A 24 -7.76 0.41 1.85
C ALA A 24 -6.49 0.69 1.03
N VAL A 25 -5.43 1.23 1.64
CA VAL A 25 -4.14 1.47 0.97
C VAL A 25 -3.51 0.15 0.50
N VAL A 26 -3.52 -0.89 1.34
CA VAL A 26 -2.99 -2.22 0.99
C VAL A 26 -3.81 -2.83 -0.16
N GLY A 27 -5.13 -2.72 -0.12
CA GLY A 27 -6.02 -3.15 -1.20
C GLY A 27 -5.71 -2.44 -2.51
N PHE A 28 -5.49 -1.12 -2.49
CA PHE A 28 -5.07 -0.36 -3.66
C PHE A 28 -3.72 -0.83 -4.21
N ARG A 29 -2.70 -1.01 -3.35
CA ARG A 29 -1.37 -1.47 -3.78
C ARG A 29 -1.43 -2.81 -4.51
N LYS A 30 -2.31 -3.73 -4.09
CA LYS A 30 -2.52 -5.03 -4.75
C LYS A 30 -3.15 -4.91 -6.14
N ARG A 31 -3.90 -3.82 -6.42
CA ARG A 31 -4.48 -3.55 -7.76
C ARG A 31 -3.46 -3.03 -8.77
N LEU A 32 -2.31 -2.53 -8.33
CA LEU A 32 -1.29 -1.98 -9.22
C LEU A 32 -0.69 -3.09 -10.08
N ARG A 33 -0.95 -3.05 -11.38
CA ARG A 33 -0.42 -4.03 -12.34
C ARG A 33 0.96 -3.56 -12.82
N ALA A 34 1.98 -4.36 -12.55
CA ALA A 34 3.28 -4.18 -13.18
C ALA A 34 3.22 -4.65 -14.64
N ARG A 35 3.91 -3.94 -15.54
CA ARG A 35 4.01 -4.25 -16.97
C ARG A 35 5.40 -4.76 -17.30
N GLU A 36 5.50 -5.70 -18.22
CA GLU A 36 6.79 -6.13 -18.75
C GLU A 36 7.48 -4.97 -19.49
N SER A 37 8.81 -4.90 -19.40
CA SER A 37 9.56 -3.95 -20.19
C SER A 37 9.40 -4.29 -21.67
N HIS A 38 9.10 -3.28 -22.48
CA HIS A 38 9.08 -3.40 -23.95
C HIS A 38 10.44 -3.88 -24.50
N TYR A 39 11.53 -3.61 -23.78
CA TYR A 39 12.88 -4.03 -24.17
C TYR A 39 13.18 -5.44 -23.65
N CYS A 40 12.86 -6.43 -24.49
CA CYS A 40 13.12 -7.84 -24.25
C CYS A 40 14.62 -8.17 -24.30
N ARG A 41 15.38 -7.91 -23.22
CA ARG A 41 16.68 -8.57 -23.04
C ARG A 41 16.38 -10.00 -22.57
N LYS A 42 16.43 -10.96 -23.50
CA LYS A 42 15.98 -12.37 -23.44
C LYS A 42 16.30 -13.18 -22.15
N LYS A 43 17.12 -12.68 -21.23
CA LYS A 43 17.52 -13.36 -19.98
C LYS A 43 16.87 -12.84 -18.70
N THR A 44 16.15 -11.71 -18.69
CA THR A 44 15.56 -11.18 -17.43
C THR A 44 14.16 -10.62 -17.62
N LYS A 45 13.16 -11.28 -17.03
CA LYS A 45 11.75 -10.85 -17.00
C LYS A 45 11.49 -9.85 -15.86
N LYS A 46 12.14 -8.68 -15.91
CA LYS A 46 11.85 -7.62 -14.93
C LYS A 46 10.49 -6.99 -15.24
N LEU A 47 9.58 -7.02 -14.26
CA LEU A 47 8.33 -6.28 -14.31
C LEU A 47 8.59 -4.84 -13.83
N TYR A 48 8.15 -3.86 -14.61
CA TYR A 48 8.27 -2.45 -14.30
C TYR A 48 6.90 -1.85 -14.00
N LEU A 49 6.86 -0.90 -13.07
CA LEU A 49 5.68 -0.05 -12.92
C LEU A 49 5.58 0.91 -14.12
N PRO A 50 4.38 1.12 -14.68
CA PRO A 50 4.16 2.14 -15.70
C PRO A 50 4.66 3.53 -15.24
N SER A 51 5.04 4.39 -16.19
CA SER A 51 5.59 5.72 -15.90
C SER A 51 4.67 6.57 -15.02
N GLU A 52 3.36 6.42 -15.19
CA GLU A 52 2.31 7.10 -14.43
C GLU A 52 2.37 6.77 -12.93
N VAL A 53 2.72 5.53 -12.59
CA VAL A 53 2.83 5.01 -11.21
C VAL A 53 4.29 4.84 -10.76
N LYS A 54 5.24 5.44 -11.48
CA LYS A 54 6.69 5.31 -11.22
C LYS A 54 7.11 5.89 -9.86
N SER A 55 6.43 6.94 -9.41
CA SER A 55 6.72 7.61 -8.13
C SER A 55 5.67 7.28 -7.08
N THR A 56 6.11 7.00 -5.86
CA THR A 56 5.24 6.84 -4.69
C THR A 56 4.30 8.04 -4.52
N ARG A 57 4.74 9.25 -4.90
CA ARG A 57 3.91 10.45 -4.87
C ARG A 57 2.79 10.43 -5.91
N ASN A 58 3.04 9.90 -7.11
CA ASN A 58 2.00 9.75 -8.13
C ASN A 58 0.98 8.69 -7.70
N VAL A 59 1.48 7.56 -7.20
CA VAL A 59 0.64 6.47 -6.68
C VAL A 59 -0.25 6.95 -5.54
N TRP A 60 0.28 7.78 -4.63
CA TRP A 60 -0.51 8.42 -3.57
C TRP A 60 -1.57 9.38 -4.11
N ARG A 61 -1.26 10.20 -5.13
CA ARG A 61 -2.25 11.09 -5.76
C ARG A 61 -3.38 10.29 -6.39
N ILE A 62 -3.04 9.24 -7.15
CA ILE A 62 -4.00 8.33 -7.78
C ILE A 62 -4.91 7.71 -6.71
N TYR A 63 -4.31 7.18 -5.63
CA TYR A 63 -5.07 6.62 -4.51
C TYR A 63 -6.07 7.62 -3.92
N ASN A 64 -5.63 8.84 -3.59
CA ASN A 64 -6.51 9.84 -2.96
C ASN A 64 -7.60 10.36 -3.90
N VAL A 65 -7.41 10.29 -5.22
CA VAL A 65 -8.45 10.63 -6.21
C VAL A 65 -9.51 9.53 -6.28
N GLU A 66 -9.11 8.25 -6.22
CA GLU A 66 -10.06 7.11 -6.23
C GLU A 66 -10.71 6.84 -4.86
N ALA A 67 -10.03 7.20 -3.77
CA ALA A 67 -10.48 6.90 -2.41
C ALA A 67 -11.66 7.80 -2.00
N SER A 68 -12.60 7.22 -1.25
CA SER A 68 -13.63 7.97 -0.54
C SER A 68 -12.99 8.99 0.42
N ILE A 69 -13.68 10.10 0.67
CA ILE A 69 -13.19 11.21 1.52
C ILE A 69 -12.64 10.71 2.87
N ASP A 70 -13.33 9.77 3.51
CA ASP A 70 -12.88 9.21 4.79
C ASP A 70 -11.61 8.34 4.68
N ALA A 71 -11.42 7.68 3.54
CA ALA A 71 -10.27 6.82 3.28
C ALA A 71 -9.03 7.58 2.78
N GLN A 72 -9.14 8.87 2.45
CA GLN A 72 -8.00 9.68 2.03
C GLN A 72 -6.94 9.75 3.14
N VAL A 73 -5.67 9.71 2.71
CA VAL A 73 -4.51 9.71 3.60
C VAL A 73 -3.51 10.78 3.24
N LYS A 74 -2.76 11.28 4.22
CA LYS A 74 -1.60 12.13 3.98
C LYS A 74 -0.47 11.32 3.35
N TYR A 75 0.41 11.95 2.56
CA TYR A 75 1.53 11.27 1.92
C TYR A 75 2.42 10.50 2.91
N GLY A 76 2.71 11.08 4.09
CA GLY A 76 3.51 10.41 5.12
C GLY A 76 2.84 9.17 5.76
N PHE A 77 1.53 8.98 5.57
CA PHE A 77 0.85 7.74 5.95
C PHE A 77 0.94 6.68 4.84
N PHE A 78 1.12 7.12 3.59
CA PHE A 78 1.19 6.26 2.42
C PHE A 78 2.59 5.70 2.16
N HIS A 79 3.65 6.30 2.71
CA HIS A 79 5.04 5.83 2.56
C HIS A 79 5.34 4.66 3.51
#